data_AF-A0A2T2VEZ9-F1
#
_entry.id   AF-A0A2T2VEZ9-F1
#
_cell.length_a   1.000
_cell.length_b   1.000
_cell.length_c   1.000
_cell.angle_alpha   90.00
_cell.angle_beta   90.00
_cell.angle_gamma   90.00
#
_symmetry.space_group_name_H-M   'P 1'
#
loop_
_entity.id
_entity.type
_entity.pdbx_description
1 polymer ?
#
loop_
_entity_poly.entity_id
_entity_poly.type
_entity_poly.pdbx_seq_one_letter_code
_entity_poly.pdbx_strand_id
1 'polypeptide(L)'
;MLFAGFFAVIANAAYLFIKLKGNLRMAGASFAHVGFGLIMLGVLISNYNQQVISINREGIDFGDEMSEKQKRENILLWEGTPKPMGHYFVTYQGDTTVGANTYYNVKYERMNQEGEKVEEFVLQPYAQINPRMGITASPATRNYLTQDVYTHVSSVPKDEEEDKEKKEYETRTIAVGDTIWTSNKFVVLEEMNPYPEHPEYDKQKGDIAVGAKLTIGGIEGKTQHAEPVYVIRDKRANYYDDEVPALGMKFRLMEIKPQEEKMVIGYIEDEDDRNFIIMKAIIFPYMNVLWAGCIIMVLGFAISIVRRRQENKRLAKSKKKRETTETLAAYAIAIISIKFAQCHLNLLFS
;
A
#
# COMPACT_ATOMS: atom_id res chain seq x y z
N MET A 1 0.05 20.13 22.50
CA MET A 1 -0.75 20.18 21.25
C MET A 1 -2.24 19.87 21.48
N LEU A 2 -2.60 18.75 22.12
CA LEU A 2 -4.01 18.40 22.37
C LEU A 2 -4.79 19.48 23.13
N PHE A 3 -4.22 20.01 24.23
CA PHE A 3 -4.78 21.14 24.97
C PHE A 3 -5.01 22.39 24.09
N ALA A 4 -4.05 22.73 23.23
CA ALA A 4 -4.15 23.89 22.35
C ALA A 4 -5.25 23.72 21.29
N GLY A 5 -5.39 22.53 20.70
CA GLY A 5 -6.48 22.20 19.78
C GLY A 5 -7.85 22.28 20.47
N PHE A 6 -7.98 21.71 21.66
CA PHE A 6 -9.21 21.76 22.45
C PHE A 6 -9.58 23.18 22.86
N PHE A 7 -8.61 23.96 23.35
CA PHE A 7 -8.77 25.37 23.66
C PHE A 7 -9.20 26.17 22.43
N ALA A 8 -8.57 25.95 21.26
CA ALA A 8 -8.93 26.63 20.03
C ALA A 8 -10.39 26.37 19.63
N VAL A 9 -10.87 25.13 19.74
CA VAL A 9 -12.27 24.77 19.46
C VAL A 9 -13.21 25.47 20.44
N ILE A 10 -12.99 25.32 21.75
CA ILE A 10 -13.89 25.86 22.77
C ILE A 10 -13.89 27.38 22.78
N ALA A 11 -12.73 28.02 22.76
CA ALA A 11 -12.64 29.48 22.82
C ALA A 11 -13.32 30.14 21.60
N ASN A 12 -13.13 29.59 20.40
CA ASN A 12 -13.75 30.13 19.19
C ASN A 12 -15.25 29.81 19.09
N ALA A 13 -15.68 28.64 19.56
CA ALA A 13 -17.11 28.33 19.68
C ALA A 13 -17.80 29.25 20.71
N ALA A 14 -17.20 29.44 21.88
CA ALA A 14 -17.70 30.35 22.91
C ALA A 14 -17.76 31.80 22.39
N TYR A 15 -16.73 32.27 21.69
CA TYR A 15 -16.73 33.60 21.07
C TYR A 15 -17.88 33.75 20.05
N LEU A 16 -18.16 32.73 19.25
CA LEU A 16 -19.25 32.72 18.27
C LEU A 16 -20.62 32.88 18.94
N PHE A 17 -20.88 32.14 20.01
CA PHE A 17 -22.17 32.19 20.69
C PHE A 17 -22.33 33.41 21.61
N ILE A 18 -21.30 33.72 22.42
CA ILE A 18 -21.37 34.78 23.44
C ILE A 18 -21.23 36.17 22.80
N LYS A 19 -20.23 36.36 21.93
CA LYS A 19 -19.89 37.71 21.41
C LYS A 19 -20.53 38.01 20.08
N LEU A 20 -20.58 37.05 19.17
CA LEU A 20 -21.21 37.22 17.85
C LEU A 20 -22.71 36.93 17.86
N LYS A 21 -23.27 36.40 18.96
CA LYS A 21 -24.70 36.04 19.09
C LYS A 21 -25.20 35.18 17.92
N GLY A 22 -24.35 34.30 17.39
CA GLY A 22 -24.69 33.45 16.23
C GLY A 22 -24.72 34.18 14.88
N ASN A 23 -24.22 35.42 14.77
CA ASN A 23 -24.17 36.12 13.49
C ASN A 23 -23.11 35.51 12.55
N LEU A 24 -23.56 34.53 11.76
CA LEU A 24 -22.73 33.75 10.82
C LEU A 24 -21.99 34.62 9.80
N ARG A 25 -22.49 35.81 9.47
CA ARG A 25 -21.83 36.73 8.51
C ARG A 25 -20.52 37.29 9.05
N MET A 26 -20.34 37.35 10.37
CA MET A 26 -19.13 37.87 11.02
C MET A 26 -18.23 36.77 11.59
N ALA A 27 -18.67 35.51 11.47
CA ALA A 27 -18.08 34.36 12.13
C ALA A 27 -16.90 33.70 11.40
N GLY A 28 -16.55 34.16 10.20
CA GLY A 28 -15.60 33.46 9.33
C GLY A 28 -14.25 33.11 10.00
N ALA A 29 -13.68 34.04 10.78
CA ALA A 29 -12.43 33.78 11.51
C ALA A 29 -12.60 32.72 12.61
N SER A 30 -13.71 32.73 13.34
CA SER A 30 -13.98 31.73 14.38
C SER A 30 -14.19 30.33 13.78
N PHE A 31 -14.92 30.22 12.68
CA PHE A 31 -15.07 28.94 11.94
C PHE A 31 -13.70 28.41 11.47
N ALA A 32 -12.83 29.26 10.92
CA ALA A 32 -11.50 28.84 10.48
C ALA A 32 -10.66 28.26 11.63
N HIS A 33 -10.65 28.92 12.80
CA HIS A 33 -9.88 28.43 13.96
C HIS A 33 -10.52 27.20 14.63
N VAL A 34 -11.85 27.09 14.67
CA VAL A 34 -12.52 25.85 15.09
C VAL A 34 -12.13 24.70 14.18
N GLY A 35 -12.18 24.92 12.85
CA GLY A 35 -11.80 23.91 11.88
C GLY A 35 -10.34 23.46 12.04
N PHE A 36 -9.41 24.41 12.19
CA PHE A 36 -8.01 24.09 12.48
C PHE A 36 -7.84 23.30 13.79
N GLY A 37 -8.53 23.70 14.86
CA GLY A 37 -8.51 22.99 16.14
C GLY A 37 -9.02 21.54 16.01
N LEU A 38 -10.09 21.32 15.25
CA LEU A 38 -10.63 20.00 14.95
C LEU A 38 -9.67 19.14 14.11
N ILE A 39 -8.97 19.71 13.13
CA ILE A 39 -7.93 19.00 12.37
C ILE A 39 -6.83 18.52 13.34
N MET A 40 -6.32 19.39 14.20
CA MET A 40 -5.27 19.01 15.16
C MET A 40 -5.74 17.94 16.15
N LEU A 41 -6.97 18.04 16.65
CA LEU A 41 -7.54 17.02 17.53
C LEU A 41 -7.74 15.68 16.79
N GLY A 42 -8.28 15.71 15.58
CA GLY A 42 -8.51 14.53 14.75
C GLY A 42 -7.22 13.78 14.46
N VAL A 43 -6.17 14.48 14.01
CA VAL A 43 -4.85 13.88 13.75
C VAL A 43 -4.27 13.23 15.00
N LEU A 44 -4.27 13.94 16.14
CA LEU A 44 -3.66 13.45 17.37
C LEU A 44 -4.41 12.26 17.97
N ILE A 45 -5.74 12.34 18.07
CA ILE A 45 -6.57 11.28 18.63
C ILE A 45 -6.49 10.03 17.76
N SER A 46 -6.53 10.20 16.44
CA SER A 46 -6.47 9.08 15.51
C SER A 46 -5.10 8.40 15.51
N ASN A 47 -4.01 9.18 15.49
CA ASN A 47 -2.66 8.63 15.50
C ASN A 47 -2.31 7.95 16.83
N TYR A 48 -2.75 8.49 17.96
CA TYR A 48 -2.50 7.90 19.28
C TYR A 48 -3.23 6.56 19.46
N ASN A 49 -4.47 6.47 18.98
CA ASN A 49 -5.31 5.28 19.14
C ASN A 49 -5.28 4.35 17.91
N GLN A 50 -4.34 4.55 16.97
CA GLN A 50 -4.24 3.70 15.80
C GLN A 50 -3.92 2.25 16.21
N GLN A 51 -4.50 1.29 15.50
CA GLN A 51 -4.26 -0.13 15.77
C GLN A 51 -3.74 -0.83 14.53
N VAL A 52 -2.55 -1.40 14.62
CA VAL A 52 -2.03 -2.30 13.58
C VAL A 52 -2.74 -3.64 13.71
N ILE A 53 -3.38 -4.10 12.64
CA ILE A 53 -4.11 -5.38 12.60
C ILE A 53 -3.34 -6.48 11.86
N SER A 54 -2.37 -6.11 11.03
CA SER A 54 -1.47 -7.00 10.28
C SER A 54 -0.30 -7.52 11.13
N ILE A 55 -0.60 -8.14 12.27
CA ILE A 55 0.44 -8.66 13.16
C ILE A 55 0.97 -9.99 12.62
N ASN A 56 2.29 -10.10 12.47
CA ASN A 56 2.97 -11.33 12.10
C ASN A 56 2.91 -12.33 13.26
N ARG A 57 1.95 -13.25 13.22
CA ARG A 57 1.79 -14.33 14.22
C ARG A 57 2.58 -15.58 13.88
N GLU A 58 3.00 -15.72 12.62
CA GLU A 58 3.70 -16.90 12.11
C GLU A 58 5.21 -16.83 12.39
N GLY A 59 5.71 -15.67 12.83
CA GLY A 59 7.13 -15.48 13.15
C GLY A 59 8.02 -15.46 11.90
N ILE A 60 7.43 -15.20 10.72
CA ILE A 60 8.15 -15.13 9.46
C ILE A 60 9.14 -13.98 9.52
N ASP A 61 10.41 -14.26 9.27
CA ASP A 61 11.41 -13.21 9.10
C ASP A 61 11.37 -12.69 7.65
N PHE A 62 11.19 -11.37 7.49
CA PHE A 62 11.19 -10.71 6.18
C PHE A 62 12.58 -10.20 5.77
N GLY A 63 13.64 -10.74 6.39
CA GLY A 63 15.02 -10.40 6.09
C GLY A 63 15.46 -9.03 6.64
N ASP A 64 16.70 -8.65 6.35
CA ASP A 64 17.33 -7.48 6.96
C ASP A 64 16.87 -6.12 6.40
N GLU A 65 16.11 -6.12 5.29
CA GLU A 65 15.56 -4.91 4.70
C GLU A 65 14.47 -4.26 5.59
N MET A 66 13.82 -5.04 6.45
CA MET A 66 12.77 -4.56 7.35
C MET A 66 13.27 -4.41 8.80
N SER A 67 12.92 -3.30 9.44
CA SER A 67 13.15 -3.16 10.89
C SER A 67 12.33 -4.19 11.69
N GLU A 68 12.78 -4.52 12.90
CA GLU A 68 12.07 -5.42 13.82
C GLU A 68 10.60 -5.03 14.04
N LYS A 69 10.31 -3.73 14.05
CA LYS A 69 8.92 -3.24 14.14
C LYS A 69 8.12 -3.61 12.88
N GLN A 70 8.69 -3.41 11.70
CA GLN A 70 8.05 -3.78 10.43
C GLN A 70 7.86 -5.29 10.33
N LYS A 71 8.84 -6.10 10.74
CA LYS A 71 8.72 -7.56 10.77
C LYS A 71 7.51 -8.04 11.58
N ARG A 72 7.22 -7.38 12.70
CA ARG A 72 6.05 -7.69 13.54
C ARG A 72 4.73 -7.11 13.03
N GLU A 73 4.77 -5.96 12.36
CA GLU A 73 3.60 -5.19 11.95
C GLU A 73 3.16 -5.43 10.50
N ASN A 74 3.83 -6.33 9.78
CA ASN A 74 3.45 -6.77 8.45
C ASN A 74 3.02 -8.24 8.45
N ILE A 75 2.22 -8.61 7.45
CA ILE A 75 1.81 -9.99 7.22
C ILE A 75 2.12 -10.39 5.79
N LEU A 76 2.54 -11.65 5.62
CA LEU A 76 2.68 -12.30 4.32
C LEU A 76 1.34 -12.88 3.88
N LEU A 77 0.87 -12.47 2.70
CA LEU A 77 -0.31 -13.03 2.06
C LEU A 77 0.10 -13.73 0.77
N TRP A 78 -0.12 -15.04 0.71
CA TRP A 78 -0.06 -15.82 -0.53
C TRP A 78 -1.34 -15.59 -1.32
N GLU A 79 -1.23 -15.51 -2.64
CA GLU A 79 -2.37 -15.39 -3.54
C GLU A 79 -3.38 -16.52 -3.31
N GLY A 80 -4.66 -16.16 -3.26
CA GLY A 80 -5.77 -17.09 -3.07
C GLY A 80 -5.93 -17.67 -1.67
N THR A 81 -5.04 -17.36 -0.72
CA THR A 81 -5.07 -17.96 0.63
C THR A 81 -5.64 -16.96 1.66
N PRO A 82 -6.82 -17.23 2.26
CA PRO A 82 -7.38 -16.37 3.30
C PRO A 82 -6.58 -16.45 4.60
N LYS A 83 -6.21 -15.31 5.18
CA LYS A 83 -5.55 -15.21 6.48
C LYS A 83 -6.33 -14.36 7.49
N PRO A 84 -6.35 -14.74 8.78
CA PRO A 84 -6.98 -13.93 9.82
C PRO A 84 -6.13 -12.68 10.15
N MET A 85 -6.75 -11.51 10.15
CA MET A 85 -6.12 -10.22 10.43
C MET A 85 -7.07 -9.30 11.23
N GLY A 86 -6.87 -9.26 12.55
CA GLY A 86 -7.78 -8.57 13.47
C GLY A 86 -9.19 -9.18 13.44
N HIS A 87 -10.18 -8.39 13.04
CA HIS A 87 -11.58 -8.83 12.89
C HIS A 87 -11.92 -9.29 11.46
N TYR A 88 -10.94 -9.32 10.56
CA TYR A 88 -11.14 -9.65 9.15
C TYR A 88 -10.43 -10.94 8.79
N PHE A 89 -10.96 -11.65 7.80
CA PHE A 89 -10.21 -12.55 6.94
C PHE A 89 -9.78 -11.76 5.71
N VAL A 90 -8.52 -11.92 5.32
CA VAL A 90 -7.90 -11.14 4.26
C VAL A 90 -7.30 -12.08 3.24
N THR A 91 -7.61 -11.83 1.97
CA THR A 91 -7.16 -12.66 0.86
C THR A 91 -6.56 -11.76 -0.21
N TYR A 92 -5.32 -12.05 -0.62
CA TYR A 92 -4.74 -11.46 -1.81
C TYR A 92 -5.31 -12.17 -3.04
N GLN A 93 -5.96 -11.44 -3.95
CA GLN A 93 -6.66 -11.99 -5.12
C GLN A 93 -5.87 -11.84 -6.43
N GLY A 94 -4.63 -11.39 -6.35
CA GLY A 94 -3.82 -11.03 -7.51
C GLY A 94 -3.77 -9.52 -7.74
N ASP A 95 -3.01 -9.13 -8.75
CA ASP A 95 -2.68 -7.75 -9.06
C ASP A 95 -2.91 -7.41 -10.54
N THR A 96 -2.79 -6.12 -10.85
CA THR A 96 -2.93 -5.62 -12.21
C THR A 96 -2.00 -4.45 -12.42
N THR A 97 -1.14 -4.55 -13.42
CA THR A 97 -0.17 -3.50 -13.76
C THR A 97 -0.72 -2.61 -14.88
N VAL A 98 -0.77 -1.31 -14.62
CA VAL A 98 -1.17 -0.27 -15.58
C VAL A 98 -0.10 0.82 -15.62
N GLY A 99 0.67 0.84 -16.71
CA GLY A 99 1.83 1.72 -16.83
C GLY A 99 2.90 1.37 -15.79
N ALA A 100 3.28 2.34 -14.96
CA ALA A 100 4.27 2.13 -13.90
C ALA A 100 3.66 1.67 -12.56
N ASN A 101 2.33 1.56 -12.47
CA ASN A 101 1.63 1.23 -11.23
C ASN A 101 1.15 -0.22 -11.26
N THR A 102 1.49 -0.98 -10.23
CA THR A 102 0.92 -2.29 -9.95
C THR A 102 -0.11 -2.14 -8.84
N TYR A 103 -1.35 -2.57 -9.10
CA TYR A 103 -2.49 -2.49 -8.19
C TYR A 103 -2.80 -3.85 -7.58
N TYR A 104 -2.78 -3.97 -6.26
CA TYR A 104 -2.94 -5.27 -5.57
C TYR A 104 -4.35 -5.40 -5.02
N ASN A 105 -5.10 -6.42 -5.43
CA ASN A 105 -6.47 -6.62 -4.98
C ASN A 105 -6.48 -7.39 -3.65
N VAL A 106 -6.80 -6.71 -2.56
CA VAL A 106 -6.86 -7.29 -1.22
C VAL A 106 -8.29 -7.32 -0.74
N LYS A 107 -8.87 -8.50 -0.66
CA LYS A 107 -10.23 -8.74 -0.18
C LYS A 107 -10.27 -8.81 1.35
N TYR A 108 -11.22 -8.12 1.95
CA TYR A 108 -11.52 -8.13 3.38
C TYR A 108 -12.90 -8.70 3.61
N GLU A 109 -13.01 -9.66 4.52
CA GLU A 109 -14.27 -10.28 4.93
C GLU A 109 -14.38 -10.27 6.45
N ARG A 110 -15.52 -9.81 6.98
CA ARG A 110 -15.81 -9.87 8.41
C ARG A 110 -16.94 -10.86 8.65
N MET A 111 -16.71 -11.78 9.57
CA MET A 111 -17.69 -12.77 9.99
C MET A 111 -18.34 -12.37 11.32
N ASN A 112 -19.59 -12.75 11.54
CA ASN A 112 -20.24 -12.66 12.85
C ASN A 112 -19.84 -13.85 13.75
N GLN A 113 -20.40 -13.91 14.96
CA GLN A 113 -20.16 -14.99 15.91
C GLN A 113 -20.75 -16.35 15.46
N GLU A 114 -21.68 -16.33 14.50
CA GLU A 114 -22.35 -17.49 13.93
C GLU A 114 -21.61 -18.02 12.68
N GLY A 115 -20.52 -17.35 12.27
CA GLY A 115 -19.71 -17.71 11.10
C GLY A 115 -20.23 -17.17 9.77
N GLU A 116 -21.26 -16.33 9.79
CA GLU A 116 -21.83 -15.71 8.59
C GLU A 116 -21.08 -14.42 8.23
N LYS A 117 -20.89 -14.20 6.92
CA LYS A 117 -20.25 -13.00 6.38
C LYS A 117 -21.18 -11.79 6.51
N VAL A 118 -20.80 -10.84 7.35
CA VAL A 118 -21.56 -9.59 7.56
C VAL A 118 -21.04 -8.42 6.74
N GLU A 119 -19.83 -8.52 6.22
CA GLU A 119 -19.20 -7.45 5.47
C GLU A 119 -18.14 -7.99 4.51
N GLU A 120 -18.09 -7.40 3.32
CA GLU A 120 -17.08 -7.67 2.31
C GLU A 120 -16.70 -6.37 1.60
N PHE A 121 -15.41 -6.15 1.40
CA PHE A 121 -14.89 -5.08 0.54
C PHE A 121 -13.50 -5.44 0.00
N VAL A 122 -13.10 -4.80 -1.09
CA VAL A 122 -11.76 -4.93 -1.66
C VAL A 122 -11.05 -3.59 -1.55
N LEU A 123 -9.80 -3.63 -1.07
CA LEU A 123 -8.89 -2.50 -1.11
C LEU A 123 -7.82 -2.76 -2.16
N GLN A 124 -7.52 -1.71 -2.91
CA GLN A 124 -6.60 -1.78 -4.04
C GLN A 124 -5.44 -0.78 -3.85
N PRO A 125 -4.53 -1.02 -2.89
CA PRO A 125 -3.30 -0.26 -2.81
C PRO A 125 -2.50 -0.45 -4.11
N TYR A 126 -1.66 0.51 -4.43
CA TYR A 126 -0.79 0.39 -5.60
C TYR A 126 0.66 0.70 -5.23
N ALA A 127 1.59 0.11 -5.96
CA ALA A 127 3.00 0.39 -5.80
C ALA A 127 3.69 0.57 -7.16
N GLN A 128 4.78 1.31 -7.12
CA GLN A 128 5.73 1.43 -8.22
C GLN A 128 7.03 0.79 -7.78
N ILE A 129 7.56 -0.13 -8.58
CA ILE A 129 8.81 -0.82 -8.29
C ILE A 129 9.91 -0.15 -9.12
N ASN A 130 10.99 0.25 -8.46
CA ASN A 130 12.17 0.77 -9.12
C ASN A 130 13.39 -0.04 -8.68
N PRO A 131 14.16 -0.65 -9.61
CA PRO A 131 15.32 -1.48 -9.28
C PRO A 131 16.37 -0.78 -8.40
N ARG A 132 16.50 0.54 -8.48
CA ARG A 132 17.51 1.30 -7.71
C ARG A 132 16.96 1.95 -6.43
N MET A 133 15.69 2.33 -6.44
CA MET A 133 15.08 3.14 -5.37
C MET A 133 14.13 2.34 -4.48
N GLY A 134 13.89 1.07 -4.81
CA GLY A 134 12.97 0.20 -4.09
C GLY A 134 11.50 0.44 -4.45
N ILE A 135 10.61 -0.05 -3.59
CA ILE A 135 9.16 0.05 -3.77
C ILE A 135 8.63 1.39 -3.25
N THR A 136 7.88 2.11 -4.08
CA THR A 136 7.09 3.27 -3.66
C THR A 136 5.62 2.88 -3.65
N ALA A 137 5.09 2.64 -2.46
CA ALA A 137 3.71 2.20 -2.27
C ALA A 137 2.79 3.34 -1.82
N SER A 138 1.57 3.31 -2.36
CA SER A 138 0.47 4.20 -2.01
C SER A 138 -0.65 3.38 -1.38
N PRO A 139 -1.14 3.78 -0.20
CA PRO A 139 -2.13 3.01 0.51
C PRO A 139 -3.53 3.15 -0.10
N ALA A 140 -4.39 2.18 0.19
CA ALA A 140 -5.83 2.26 -0.03
C ALA A 140 -6.59 2.29 1.30
N THR A 141 -7.76 2.93 1.31
CA THR A 141 -8.52 3.16 2.54
C THR A 141 -9.99 2.85 2.37
N ARG A 142 -10.55 2.11 3.33
CA ARG A 142 -12.00 1.99 3.52
C ARG A 142 -12.42 2.91 4.65
N ASN A 143 -13.23 3.91 4.34
CA ASN A 143 -13.72 4.87 5.33
C ASN A 143 -14.99 4.36 6.02
N TYR A 144 -15.07 4.53 7.33
CA TYR A 144 -16.30 4.33 8.10
C TYR A 144 -16.62 5.56 8.93
N LEU A 145 -17.80 5.56 9.57
CA LEU A 145 -18.20 6.65 10.45
C LEU A 145 -17.29 6.77 11.70
N THR A 146 -16.80 5.65 12.23
CA THR A 146 -16.04 5.61 13.50
C THR A 146 -14.55 5.34 13.31
N GLN A 147 -14.15 4.70 12.21
CA GLN A 147 -12.78 4.27 11.97
C GLN A 147 -12.51 4.13 10.48
N ASP A 148 -11.26 4.19 10.07
CA ASP A 148 -10.85 3.93 8.71
C ASP A 148 -9.86 2.76 8.68
N VAL A 149 -10.01 1.86 7.71
CA VAL A 149 -9.09 0.74 7.51
C VAL A 149 -8.13 1.13 6.39
N TYR A 150 -6.85 1.27 6.73
CA TYR A 150 -5.76 1.60 5.81
C TYR A 150 -4.95 0.35 5.48
N THR A 151 -4.62 0.19 4.20
CA THR A 151 -3.86 -0.94 3.67
C THR A 151 -2.71 -0.45 2.80
N HIS A 152 -1.51 -0.96 3.05
CA HIS A 152 -0.27 -0.58 2.38
C HIS A 152 0.55 -1.81 2.05
N VAL A 153 1.05 -1.91 0.82
CA VAL A 153 1.97 -2.98 0.40
C VAL A 153 3.39 -2.54 0.72
N SER A 154 4.05 -3.30 1.59
CA SER A 154 5.38 -2.97 2.10
C SER A 154 6.50 -3.62 1.29
N SER A 155 6.24 -4.80 0.72
CA SER A 155 7.15 -5.47 -0.19
C SER A 155 6.37 -6.43 -1.09
N VAL A 156 6.95 -6.71 -2.24
CA VAL A 156 6.45 -7.65 -3.24
C VAL A 156 7.62 -8.48 -3.75
N PRO A 157 7.36 -9.65 -4.34
CA PRO A 157 8.40 -10.44 -4.98
C PRO A 157 9.12 -9.53 -5.98
N LYS A 158 10.46 -9.59 -6.00
CA LYS A 158 11.20 -8.98 -7.09
C LYS A 158 10.85 -9.82 -8.31
N ASP A 159 10.45 -9.18 -9.41
CA ASP A 159 10.30 -9.88 -10.68
C ASP A 159 11.65 -10.50 -11.03
N GLU A 160 11.80 -11.81 -10.83
CA GLU A 160 13.02 -12.59 -11.10
C GLU A 160 13.31 -12.73 -12.60
N GLU A 161 12.70 -11.90 -13.46
CA GLU A 161 13.05 -11.88 -14.89
C GLU A 161 14.50 -11.39 -15.11
N GLU A 162 15.05 -10.56 -14.22
CA GLU A 162 16.45 -10.11 -14.32
C GLU A 162 17.46 -11.06 -13.62
N ASP A 163 17.02 -11.90 -12.68
CA ASP A 163 17.86 -12.82 -11.90
C ASP A 163 17.50 -14.30 -12.13
N LYS A 164 17.27 -14.70 -13.39
CA LYS A 164 17.55 -16.09 -13.79
C LYS A 164 19.07 -16.32 -13.81
N GLU A 165 19.78 -16.03 -12.71
CA GLU A 165 20.97 -16.81 -12.41
C GLU A 165 20.49 -18.26 -12.42
N LYS A 166 21.08 -19.10 -13.27
CA LYS A 166 20.79 -20.53 -13.27
C LYS A 166 21.03 -21.02 -11.84
N LYS A 167 19.96 -21.23 -11.06
CA LYS A 167 20.04 -21.79 -9.72
C LYS A 167 20.94 -23.02 -9.80
N GLU A 168 22.05 -23.00 -9.07
CA GLU A 168 22.99 -24.12 -9.08
C GLU A 168 22.33 -25.31 -8.37
N TYR A 169 22.62 -26.52 -8.85
CA TYR A 169 22.11 -27.73 -8.22
C TYR A 169 22.76 -27.91 -6.85
N GLU A 170 21.95 -28.03 -5.80
CA GLU A 170 22.41 -28.58 -4.53
C GLU A 170 22.61 -30.09 -4.68
N THR A 171 23.81 -30.57 -4.41
CA THR A 171 24.14 -31.99 -4.59
C THR A 171 24.16 -32.76 -3.28
N ARG A 172 23.53 -33.93 -3.24
CA ARG A 172 23.61 -34.89 -2.14
C ARG A 172 23.98 -36.27 -2.65
N THR A 173 24.90 -36.93 -1.94
CA THR A 173 25.26 -38.32 -2.22
C THR A 173 24.41 -39.23 -1.34
N ILE A 174 23.58 -40.09 -1.94
CA ILE A 174 22.61 -40.94 -1.25
C ILE A 174 22.62 -42.38 -1.79
N ALA A 175 22.25 -43.34 -0.94
CA ALA A 175 21.99 -44.73 -1.30
C ALA A 175 20.48 -45.00 -1.43
N VAL A 176 20.11 -46.13 -2.04
CA VAL A 176 18.71 -46.54 -2.15
C VAL A 176 18.11 -46.71 -0.74
N GLY A 177 16.97 -46.08 -0.49
CA GLY A 177 16.30 -46.00 0.81
C GLY A 177 16.66 -44.77 1.66
N ASP A 178 17.70 -44.00 1.29
CA ASP A 178 18.06 -42.77 2.00
C ASP A 178 17.08 -41.63 1.70
N THR A 179 17.03 -40.66 2.62
CA THR A 179 16.16 -39.48 2.53
C THR A 179 16.98 -38.19 2.55
N ILE A 180 16.74 -37.30 1.59
CA ILE A 180 17.19 -35.91 1.58
C ILE A 180 16.09 -35.05 2.22
N TRP A 181 16.47 -34.23 3.19
CA TRP A 181 15.60 -33.21 3.78
C TRP A 181 15.94 -31.86 3.18
N THR A 182 14.93 -31.14 2.69
CA THR A 182 15.05 -29.75 2.21
C THR A 182 14.32 -28.80 3.18
N SER A 183 14.03 -27.57 2.77
CA SER A 183 13.40 -26.54 3.61
C SER A 183 12.07 -27.00 4.24
N ASN A 184 11.19 -27.61 3.45
CA ASN A 184 9.90 -28.10 3.92
C ASN A 184 9.44 -29.40 3.22
N LYS A 185 10.37 -30.14 2.60
CA LYS A 185 10.09 -31.38 1.86
C LYS A 185 11.08 -32.47 2.25
N PHE A 186 10.70 -33.70 1.98
CA PHE A 186 11.61 -34.84 2.02
C PHE A 186 11.59 -35.55 0.67
N VAL A 187 12.75 -36.03 0.26
CA VAL A 187 12.96 -36.75 -1.00
C VAL A 187 13.58 -38.09 -0.66
N VAL A 188 12.90 -39.19 -0.99
CA VAL A 188 13.40 -40.55 -0.77
C VAL A 188 13.82 -41.13 -2.11
N LEU A 189 15.02 -41.70 -2.17
CA LEU A 189 15.43 -42.52 -3.32
C LEU A 189 14.88 -43.93 -3.13
N GLU A 190 13.86 -44.29 -3.91
CA GLU A 190 13.19 -45.59 -3.77
C GLU A 190 13.93 -46.70 -4.49
N GLU A 191 14.33 -46.46 -5.74
CA GLU A 191 15.01 -47.46 -6.54
C GLU A 191 15.85 -46.85 -7.68
N MET A 192 16.76 -47.67 -8.18
CA MET A 192 17.49 -47.43 -9.43
C MET A 192 16.77 -48.15 -10.56
N ASN A 193 16.36 -47.40 -11.58
CA ASN A 193 15.77 -47.97 -12.79
C ASN A 193 16.85 -48.12 -13.88
N PRO A 194 17.31 -49.35 -14.21
CA PRO A 194 18.30 -49.56 -15.26
C PRO A 194 17.72 -49.41 -16.68
N TYR A 195 16.40 -49.26 -16.83
CA TYR A 195 15.72 -49.09 -18.11
C TYR A 195 14.76 -47.90 -18.09
N PRO A 196 15.25 -46.69 -17.76
CA PRO A 196 14.40 -45.53 -17.57
C PRO A 196 13.68 -45.12 -18.85
N GLU A 197 12.51 -44.49 -18.68
CA GLU A 197 11.74 -43.86 -19.74
C GLU A 197 11.60 -42.38 -19.42
N HIS A 198 11.95 -41.51 -20.37
CA HIS A 198 11.86 -40.07 -20.17
C HIS A 198 11.43 -39.40 -21.47
N PRO A 199 10.54 -38.39 -21.45
CA PRO A 199 10.00 -37.75 -22.66
C PRO A 199 11.08 -37.22 -23.62
N GLU A 200 12.20 -36.76 -23.07
CA GLU A 200 13.33 -36.21 -23.84
C GLU A 200 14.44 -37.24 -24.16
N TYR A 201 14.29 -38.49 -23.71
CA TYR A 201 15.28 -39.54 -23.89
C TYR A 201 14.84 -40.61 -24.90
N ASP A 202 15.39 -40.52 -26.11
CA ASP A 202 15.28 -41.58 -27.11
C ASP A 202 16.39 -42.63 -26.93
N LYS A 203 15.98 -43.87 -26.61
CA LYS A 203 16.87 -45.02 -26.41
C LYS A 203 17.61 -45.38 -27.71
N GLN A 204 18.94 -45.44 -27.65
CA GLN A 204 19.79 -45.89 -28.76
C GLN A 204 20.61 -47.13 -28.40
N LYS A 205 21.03 -47.86 -29.43
CA LYS A 205 21.83 -49.08 -29.24
C LYS A 205 23.23 -48.71 -28.74
N GLY A 206 23.58 -49.21 -27.56
CA GLY A 206 24.86 -48.93 -26.91
C GLY A 206 24.79 -47.93 -25.75
N ASP A 207 23.61 -47.35 -25.49
CA ASP A 207 23.38 -46.50 -24.33
C ASP A 207 23.39 -47.31 -23.03
N ILE A 208 24.01 -46.74 -22.00
CA ILE A 208 23.89 -47.20 -20.62
C ILE A 208 23.12 -46.10 -19.87
N ALA A 209 21.85 -46.37 -19.54
CA ALA A 209 20.97 -45.42 -18.89
C ALA A 209 20.56 -45.89 -17.49
N VAL A 210 20.43 -44.95 -16.57
CA VAL A 210 19.94 -45.21 -15.22
C VAL A 210 19.04 -44.05 -14.80
N GLY A 211 17.82 -44.36 -14.37
CA GLY A 211 16.90 -43.43 -13.71
C GLY A 211 16.99 -43.58 -12.19
N ALA A 212 16.84 -42.48 -11.48
CA ALA A 212 16.68 -42.48 -10.03
C ALA A 212 15.22 -42.24 -9.69
N LYS A 213 14.49 -43.24 -9.18
CA LYS A 213 13.10 -43.03 -8.77
C LYS A 213 13.05 -42.35 -7.41
N LEU A 214 12.54 -41.13 -7.42
CA LEU A 214 12.42 -40.28 -6.25
C LEU A 214 10.95 -40.16 -5.86
N THR A 215 10.68 -40.27 -4.56
CA THR A 215 9.39 -39.91 -3.97
C THR A 215 9.56 -38.67 -3.11
N ILE A 216 8.79 -37.64 -3.41
CA ILE A 216 8.86 -36.32 -2.80
C ILE A 216 7.58 -36.11 -1.99
N GLY A 217 7.71 -35.80 -0.69
CA GLY A 217 6.59 -35.46 0.17
C GLY A 217 6.74 -34.06 0.78
N GLY A 218 5.63 -33.31 0.80
CA GLY A 218 5.52 -32.04 1.53
C GLY A 218 4.80 -32.17 2.88
N ILE A 219 4.80 -31.09 3.66
CA ILE A 219 4.09 -31.00 4.97
C ILE A 219 2.58 -31.29 4.83
N GLU A 220 2.00 -31.06 3.65
CA GLU A 220 0.58 -31.30 3.35
C GLU A 220 0.22 -32.79 3.12
N GLY A 221 1.21 -33.69 3.17
CA GLY A 221 1.00 -35.15 3.17
C GLY A 221 0.71 -35.79 1.81
N LYS A 222 0.67 -35.03 0.71
CA LYS A 222 0.63 -35.57 -0.66
C LYS A 222 2.05 -35.84 -1.15
N THR A 223 2.26 -37.03 -1.73
CA THR A 223 3.53 -37.43 -2.34
C THR A 223 3.45 -37.29 -3.87
N GLN A 224 4.57 -36.89 -4.46
CA GLN A 224 4.81 -36.84 -5.90
C GLN A 224 6.03 -37.69 -6.25
N HIS A 225 6.19 -38.00 -7.54
CA HIS A 225 7.31 -38.81 -8.02
C HIS A 225 8.11 -38.05 -9.08
N ALA A 226 9.41 -38.34 -9.14
CA ALA A 226 10.31 -37.88 -10.20
C ALA A 226 11.32 -38.98 -10.57
N GLU A 227 11.72 -39.04 -11.83
CA GLU A 227 12.71 -39.98 -12.35
C GLU A 227 13.73 -39.28 -13.28
N PRO A 228 14.67 -38.47 -12.73
CA PRO A 228 15.76 -37.93 -13.53
C PRO A 228 16.65 -39.05 -14.08
N VAL A 229 17.12 -38.89 -15.32
CA VAL A 229 17.83 -39.93 -16.06
C VAL A 229 19.25 -39.51 -16.39
N TYR A 230 20.19 -40.42 -16.12
CA TYR A 230 21.59 -40.32 -16.49
C TYR A 230 21.91 -41.33 -17.58
N VAL A 231 22.48 -40.88 -18.72
CA VAL A 231 22.79 -41.72 -19.87
C VAL A 231 24.24 -41.56 -20.30
N ILE A 232 24.97 -42.66 -20.40
CA ILE A 232 26.29 -42.71 -21.03
C ILE A 232 26.10 -43.16 -22.49
N ARG A 233 26.40 -42.26 -23.44
CA ARG A 233 26.41 -42.50 -24.89
C ARG A 233 27.77 -42.07 -25.45
N ASP A 234 28.45 -42.95 -26.17
CA ASP A 234 29.77 -42.67 -26.78
C ASP A 234 30.81 -42.11 -25.81
N LYS A 235 30.85 -42.66 -24.57
CA LYS A 235 31.71 -42.20 -23.45
C LYS A 235 31.43 -40.78 -22.97
N ARG A 236 30.27 -40.21 -23.31
CA ARG A 236 29.79 -38.92 -22.80
C ARG A 236 28.56 -39.14 -21.92
N ALA A 237 28.51 -38.40 -20.81
CA ALA A 237 27.34 -38.35 -19.96
C ALA A 237 26.34 -37.33 -20.50
N ASN A 238 25.08 -37.75 -20.64
CA ASN A 238 23.92 -36.91 -20.90
C ASN A 238 22.99 -36.99 -19.69
N TYR A 239 22.34 -35.87 -19.40
CA TYR A 239 21.48 -35.68 -18.25
C TYR A 239 20.10 -35.28 -18.75
N TYR A 240 19.07 -35.95 -18.25
CA TYR A 240 17.68 -35.58 -18.46
C TYR A 240 17.07 -35.30 -17.10
N ASP A 241 16.67 -34.05 -16.91
CA ASP A 241 16.12 -33.59 -15.65
C ASP A 241 14.64 -33.92 -15.59
N ASP A 242 14.16 -34.19 -14.39
CA ASP A 242 12.73 -34.33 -14.16
C ASP A 242 12.24 -33.24 -13.20
N GLU A 243 11.14 -32.60 -13.56
CA GLU A 243 10.54 -31.47 -12.87
C GLU A 243 9.24 -31.90 -12.21
N VAL A 244 9.04 -31.48 -10.97
CA VAL A 244 7.81 -31.65 -10.20
C VAL A 244 7.24 -30.26 -9.94
N PRO A 245 6.54 -29.64 -10.91
CA PRO A 245 6.02 -28.27 -10.78
C PRO A 245 5.13 -28.09 -9.56
N ALA A 246 4.36 -29.13 -9.20
CA ALA A 246 3.44 -29.09 -8.06
C ALA A 246 4.15 -28.85 -6.71
N LEU A 247 5.46 -29.12 -6.64
CA LEU A 247 6.29 -28.92 -5.45
C LEU A 247 7.45 -27.96 -5.70
N GLY A 248 7.52 -27.32 -6.88
CA GLY A 248 8.64 -26.43 -7.26
C GLY A 248 9.99 -27.12 -7.15
N MET A 249 10.11 -28.39 -7.58
CA MET A 249 11.35 -29.15 -7.48
C MET A 249 11.82 -29.57 -8.86
N LYS A 250 13.12 -29.45 -9.12
CA LYS A 250 13.79 -30.02 -10.29
C LYS A 250 14.93 -30.91 -9.86
N PHE A 251 15.02 -32.11 -10.42
CA PHE A 251 16.04 -33.08 -10.07
C PHE A 251 16.94 -33.41 -11.26
N ARG A 252 18.20 -33.71 -10.95
CA ARG A 252 19.20 -34.23 -11.88
C ARG A 252 20.00 -35.34 -11.22
N LEU A 253 20.19 -36.45 -11.92
CA LEU A 253 21.14 -37.47 -11.52
C LEU A 253 22.54 -37.09 -12.03
N MET A 254 23.38 -36.52 -11.15
CA MET A 254 24.67 -35.91 -11.53
C MET A 254 25.76 -36.96 -11.77
N GLU A 255 25.81 -37.98 -10.92
CA GLU A 255 26.83 -39.00 -10.94
C GLU A 255 26.31 -40.29 -10.28
N ILE A 256 26.79 -41.43 -10.75
CA ILE A 256 26.58 -42.73 -10.12
C ILE A 256 27.93 -43.19 -9.61
N LYS A 257 28.01 -43.65 -8.36
CA LYS A 257 29.21 -44.18 -7.71
C LYS A 257 29.03 -45.69 -7.45
N PRO A 258 29.29 -46.56 -8.44
CA PRO A 258 29.00 -47.98 -8.34
C PRO A 258 29.77 -48.69 -7.21
N GLN A 259 30.99 -48.22 -6.88
CA GLN A 259 31.81 -48.83 -5.84
C GLN A 259 31.25 -48.61 -4.43
N GLU A 260 30.47 -47.54 -4.24
CA GLU A 260 29.87 -47.17 -2.95
C GLU A 260 28.38 -47.49 -2.89
N GLU A 261 27.79 -48.02 -3.97
CA GLU A 261 26.33 -48.21 -4.13
C GLU A 261 25.54 -46.92 -3.88
N LYS A 262 26.11 -45.78 -4.29
CA LYS A 262 25.54 -44.44 -4.08
C LYS A 262 25.39 -43.67 -5.38
N MET A 263 24.56 -42.64 -5.34
CA MET A 263 24.37 -41.69 -6.43
C MET A 263 24.40 -40.26 -5.91
N VAL A 264 24.83 -39.35 -6.77
CA VAL A 264 24.83 -37.91 -6.52
C VAL A 264 23.59 -37.32 -7.18
N ILE A 265 22.60 -36.98 -6.37
CA ILE A 265 21.39 -36.29 -6.83
C ILE A 265 21.60 -34.80 -6.65
N GLY A 266 21.44 -34.06 -7.75
CA GLY A 266 21.27 -32.61 -7.74
C GLY A 266 19.79 -32.27 -7.65
N TYR A 267 19.42 -31.32 -6.81
CA TYR A 267 18.08 -30.73 -6.81
C TYR A 267 18.13 -29.20 -6.82
N ILE A 268 17.11 -28.59 -7.42
CA ILE A 268 16.79 -27.17 -7.30
C ILE A 268 15.40 -27.11 -6.69
N GLU A 269 15.25 -26.31 -5.63
CA GLU A 269 13.98 -25.99 -5.02
C GLU A 269 13.63 -24.56 -5.42
N ASP A 270 12.64 -24.42 -6.29
CA ASP A 270 12.00 -23.13 -6.54
C ASP A 270 11.13 -22.79 -5.33
N GLU A 271 11.39 -21.61 -4.75
CA GLU A 271 10.56 -21.06 -3.69
C GLU A 271 9.18 -20.73 -4.28
N ASP A 272 8.27 -21.71 -4.20
CA ASP A 272 6.82 -21.60 -4.33
C ASP A 272 6.34 -20.44 -5.24
N ASP A 273 6.13 -20.70 -6.53
CA ASP A 273 5.66 -19.76 -7.58
C ASP A 273 4.33 -19.03 -7.26
N ARG A 274 3.75 -19.23 -6.08
CA ARG A 274 2.60 -18.47 -5.61
C ARG A 274 3.01 -17.02 -5.38
N ASN A 275 2.46 -16.12 -6.19
CA ASN A 275 2.57 -14.69 -5.94
C ASN A 275 2.18 -14.38 -4.50
N PHE A 276 3.00 -13.58 -3.83
CA PHE A 276 2.71 -13.12 -2.49
C PHE A 276 2.81 -11.61 -2.42
N ILE A 277 2.25 -11.03 -1.36
CA ILE A 277 2.54 -9.65 -0.98
C ILE A 277 2.83 -9.60 0.51
N ILE A 278 3.74 -8.71 0.91
CA ILE A 278 3.93 -8.34 2.30
C ILE A 278 3.23 -7.02 2.51
N MET A 279 2.26 -6.99 3.43
CA MET A 279 1.45 -5.80 3.64
C MET A 279 1.25 -5.43 5.09
N LYS A 280 1.00 -4.14 5.31
CA LYS A 280 0.60 -3.55 6.57
C LYS A 280 -0.83 -3.04 6.48
N ALA A 281 -1.60 -3.29 7.53
CA ALA A 281 -2.93 -2.74 7.69
C ALA A 281 -3.11 -2.12 9.08
N ILE A 282 -3.71 -0.93 9.09
CA ILE A 282 -3.88 -0.09 10.27
C ILE A 282 -5.31 0.42 10.34
N ILE A 283 -5.91 0.37 11.52
CA ILE A 283 -7.20 0.99 11.82
C ILE A 283 -6.94 2.36 12.46
N PHE A 284 -7.47 3.41 11.83
CA PHE A 284 -7.41 4.79 12.33
C PHE A 284 -8.77 5.24 12.85
N PRO A 285 -8.95 5.40 14.17
CA PRO A 285 -10.24 5.83 14.71
C PRO A 285 -10.48 7.33 14.49
N TYR A 286 -11.73 7.73 14.32
CA TYR A 286 -12.22 9.12 14.32
C TYR A 286 -11.58 10.09 13.31
N MET A 287 -11.05 9.61 12.19
CA MET A 287 -10.53 10.48 11.11
C MET A 287 -11.58 11.42 10.52
N ASN A 288 -12.87 11.12 10.67
CA ASN A 288 -13.95 12.05 10.32
C ASN A 288 -13.90 13.38 11.07
N VAL A 289 -13.30 13.43 12.28
CA VAL A 289 -13.10 14.70 13.01
C VAL A 289 -12.15 15.62 12.24
N LEU A 290 -11.10 15.05 11.62
CA LEU A 290 -10.19 15.78 10.75
C LEU A 290 -10.94 16.32 9.54
N TRP A 291 -11.70 15.47 8.85
CA TRP A 291 -12.47 15.88 7.66
C TRP A 291 -13.51 16.95 7.98
N ALA A 292 -14.24 16.82 9.10
CA ALA A 292 -15.14 17.85 9.59
C ALA A 292 -14.40 19.18 9.86
N GLY A 293 -13.21 19.11 10.46
CA GLY A 293 -12.34 20.26 10.66
C GLY A 293 -11.96 20.95 9.34
N CYS A 294 -11.55 20.19 8.33
CA CYS A 294 -11.25 20.70 6.98
C CYS A 294 -12.46 21.43 6.37
N ILE A 295 -13.64 20.82 6.41
CA ILE A 295 -14.87 21.41 5.87
C ILE A 295 -15.22 22.72 6.60
N ILE A 296 -15.22 22.71 7.94
CA ILE A 296 -15.52 23.89 8.76
C ILE A 296 -14.51 25.01 8.49
N MET A 297 -13.23 24.68 8.32
CA MET A 297 -12.19 25.65 8.03
C MET A 297 -12.40 26.31 6.66
N VAL A 298 -12.69 25.52 5.63
CA VAL A 298 -13.00 26.02 4.27
C VAL A 298 -14.21 26.93 4.29
N LEU A 299 -15.27 26.57 5.02
CA LEU A 299 -16.45 27.43 5.20
C LEU A 299 -16.09 28.75 5.89
N GLY A 300 -15.24 28.71 6.92
CA GLY A 300 -14.75 29.91 7.60
C GLY A 300 -13.98 30.86 6.67
N PHE A 301 -13.12 30.31 5.80
CA PHE A 301 -12.43 31.09 4.77
C PHE A 301 -13.40 31.66 3.73
N ALA A 302 -14.36 30.86 3.25
CA ALA A 302 -15.37 31.32 2.30
C ALA A 302 -16.18 32.51 2.84
N ILE A 303 -16.67 32.42 4.09
CA ILE A 303 -17.36 33.52 4.77
C ILE A 303 -16.47 34.77 4.86
N SER A 304 -15.20 34.59 5.25
CA SER A 304 -14.25 35.69 5.39
C SER A 304 -13.97 36.39 4.06
N ILE A 305 -13.81 35.63 2.98
CA ILE A 305 -13.59 36.14 1.62
C ILE A 305 -14.82 36.91 1.13
N VAL A 306 -16.01 36.33 1.27
CA VAL A 306 -17.27 36.98 0.84
C VAL A 306 -17.48 38.28 1.59
N ARG A 307 -17.29 38.29 2.91
CA ARG A 307 -17.39 39.51 3.72
C ARG A 307 -16.38 40.57 3.28
N ARG A 308 -15.11 40.18 3.09
CA ARG A 308 -14.05 41.08 2.63
C ARG A 308 -14.39 41.71 1.27
N ARG A 309 -14.92 40.92 0.33
CA ARG A 309 -15.36 41.44 -0.98
C ARG A 309 -16.50 42.44 -0.84
N GLN A 310 -17.47 42.20 0.04
CA GLN A 310 -18.56 43.14 0.30
C GLN A 310 -18.09 44.44 0.96
N GLU A 311 -17.18 44.35 1.94
CA GLU A 311 -16.54 45.51 2.57
C GLU A 311 -15.78 46.37 1.54
N ASN A 312 -14.97 45.75 0.68
CA ASN A 312 -14.25 46.45 -0.37
C ASN A 312 -15.19 47.16 -1.36
N LYS A 313 -16.31 46.52 -1.75
CA LYS A 313 -17.34 47.16 -2.59
C LYS A 313 -17.98 48.36 -1.89
N ARG A 314 -18.26 48.28 -0.59
CA ARG A 314 -18.81 49.39 0.20
C ARG A 314 -17.82 50.55 0.32
N LEU A 315 -16.55 50.25 0.57
CA LEU A 315 -15.47 51.24 0.62
C LEU A 315 -15.29 51.95 -0.73
N ALA A 316 -15.28 51.21 -1.84
CA ALA A 316 -15.22 51.78 -3.18
C ALA A 316 -16.41 52.72 -3.47
N LYS A 317 -17.64 52.31 -3.08
CA LYS A 317 -18.84 53.15 -3.23
C LYS A 317 -18.75 54.42 -2.36
N SER A 318 -18.25 54.30 -1.13
CA SER A 318 -18.05 55.44 -0.23
C SER A 318 -17.02 56.43 -0.78
N LYS A 319 -15.88 55.94 -1.29
CA LYS A 319 -14.84 56.75 -1.92
C LYS A 319 -15.37 57.52 -3.13
N LYS A 320 -16.08 56.83 -4.03
CA LYS A 320 -16.71 57.47 -5.20
C LYS A 320 -17.71 58.56 -4.79
N LYS A 321 -18.51 58.32 -3.75
CA LYS A 321 -19.45 59.33 -3.22
C LYS A 321 -18.71 60.55 -2.69
N ARG A 322 -17.62 60.36 -1.93
CA ARG A 322 -16.82 61.46 -1.38
C ARG A 322 -16.17 62.31 -2.47
N GLU A 323 -15.55 61.68 -3.48
CA GLU A 323 -14.98 62.38 -4.64
C GLU A 323 -16.05 63.18 -5.40
N THR A 324 -17.26 62.63 -5.53
CA THR A 324 -18.40 63.35 -6.16
C THR A 324 -18.84 64.56 -5.31
N THR A 325 -18.88 64.43 -3.99
CA THR A 325 -19.25 65.55 -3.10
C THR A 325 -18.17 66.63 -3.10
N GLU A 326 -16.88 66.26 -3.06
CA GLU A 326 -15.76 67.19 -3.08
C GLU A 326 -15.70 67.96 -4.41
N THR A 327 -15.94 67.29 -5.54
CA THR A 327 -16.03 67.95 -6.85
C THR A 327 -17.22 68.92 -6.93
N LEU A 328 -18.42 68.51 -6.48
CA LEU A 328 -19.59 69.40 -6.44
C LEU A 328 -19.35 70.63 -5.54
N ALA A 329 -18.73 70.45 -4.38
CA ALA A 329 -18.38 71.56 -3.48
C ALA A 329 -17.37 72.52 -4.13
N ALA A 330 -16.33 72.00 -4.81
CA ALA A 330 -15.37 72.82 -5.53
C ALA A 330 -16.02 73.64 -6.66
N TYR A 331 -16.94 73.04 -7.43
CA TYR A 331 -17.73 73.76 -8.44
C TYR A 331 -18.60 74.86 -7.83
N ALA A 332 -19.27 74.59 -6.71
CA ALA A 332 -20.09 75.58 -6.02
C ALA A 332 -19.25 76.76 -5.52
N ILE A 333 -18.09 76.51 -4.91
CA ILE A 333 -17.15 77.56 -4.47
C ILE A 333 -16.66 78.37 -5.68
N ALA A 334 -16.28 77.74 -6.78
CA ALA A 334 -15.84 78.43 -7.98
C ALA A 334 -16.93 79.37 -8.54
N ILE A 335 -18.18 78.91 -8.61
CA ILE A 335 -19.32 79.72 -9.06
C ILE A 335 -19.55 80.92 -8.12
N ILE A 336 -19.47 80.72 -6.81
CA ILE A 336 -19.63 81.80 -5.83
C ILE A 336 -18.50 82.82 -5.99
N SER A 337 -17.25 82.38 -6.13
CA SER A 337 -16.10 83.27 -6.35
C SER A 337 -16.22 84.08 -7.64
N ILE A 338 -16.69 83.47 -8.74
CA ILE A 338 -16.95 84.17 -10.00
C ILE A 338 -18.05 85.23 -9.83
N LYS A 339 -19.17 84.87 -9.20
CA LYS A 339 -20.26 85.83 -8.92
C LYS A 339 -19.81 86.98 -8.02
N PHE A 340 -18.98 86.70 -7.01
CA PHE A 340 -18.43 87.71 -6.12
C PHE A 340 -17.48 88.66 -6.86
N ALA A 341 -16.58 88.13 -7.70
CA ALA A 341 -15.71 88.93 -8.55
C ALA A 341 -16.50 89.80 -9.53
N GLN A 342 -17.56 89.27 -10.15
CA GLN A 342 -18.41 90.01 -11.08
C GLN A 342 -19.22 91.12 -10.36
N CYS A 343 -19.69 90.87 -9.14
CA CYS A 343 -20.32 91.87 -8.29
C CYS A 343 -19.36 93.01 -7.94
N HIS A 344 -18.12 92.67 -7.57
CA HIS A 344 -17.08 93.64 -7.25
C HIS A 344 -16.65 94.46 -8.48
N LEU A 345 -16.65 93.84 -9.67
CA LEU A 345 -16.37 94.52 -10.93
C LEU A 345 -17.49 95.52 -11.26
N ASN A 346 -18.75 95.11 -11.13
CA ASN A 346 -19.90 96.00 -11.36
C ASN A 346 -19.92 97.21 -10.40
N LEU A 347 -19.44 97.05 -9.16
CA LEU A 347 -19.28 98.13 -8.19
C LEU A 347 -18.13 99.11 -8.51
N LEU A 348 -17.13 98.68 -9.29
CA LEU A 348 -16.01 99.53 -9.71
C LEU A 348 -16.31 100.33 -10.99
N PHE A 349 -17.30 99.90 -11.78
CA PHE A 349 -17.68 100.51 -13.06
C PHE A 349 -19.05 101.23 -13.02
N SER A 350 -19.64 101.40 -11.83
CA SER A 350 -20.85 102.19 -11.59
C SER A 350 -20.55 103.33 -10.64
#